data_AF-A0A2V7T3B3-F1
#
_entry.id   AF-A0A2V7T3B3-F1
#
_cell.length_a   1.000
_cell.length_b   1.000
_cell.length_c   1.000
_cell.angle_alpha   90.00
_cell.angle_beta   90.00
_cell.angle_gamma   90.00
#
_symmetry.space_group_name_H-M   'P 1'
#
loop_
_entity.id
_entity.type
_entity.pdbx_description
1 polymer ?
#
loop_
_entity_poly.entity_id
_entity_poly.type
_entity_poly.pdbx_seq_one_letter_code
_entity_poly.pdbx_strand_id
1 'polypeptide(L)' 'MGNCRICLVSVEGQSKLLPACATKVADGMVVQSESHAAVENRKGVLRLLLERYPGEHLLNGGRARPRNEFEEYV' A
#
# COMPACT_ATOMS: atom_id res chain seq x y z
N MET A 1 -13.01 -7.28 6.76
CA MET A 1 -11.84 -8.18 6.74
C MET A 1 -10.74 -7.50 5.94
N GLY A 2 -9.54 -7.32 6.50
CA GLY A 2 -8.42 -6.59 5.89
C GLY A 2 -7.35 -7.51 5.30
N ASN A 3 -7.74 -8.38 4.36
CA ASN A 3 -6.90 -9.48 3.87
C ASN A 3 -5.87 -9.07 2.83
N CYS A 4 -6.12 -8.03 2.03
CA CYS A 4 -5.18 -7.57 0.99
C CYS A 4 -3.95 -6.85 1.55
N ARG A 5 -3.98 -6.41 2.82
CA ARG A 5 -2.90 -5.72 3.55
C ARG A 5 -2.29 -4.47 2.90
N ILE A 6 -2.84 -3.99 1.79
CA ILE A 6 -2.34 -2.80 1.08
C ILE A 6 -2.63 -1.48 1.83
N CYS A 7 -3.66 -1.47 2.68
CA CYS A 7 -4.11 -0.27 3.41
C CYS A 7 -3.52 -0.12 4.82
N LEU A 8 -2.37 -0.75 5.09
CA LEU A 8 -1.74 -0.65 6.40
C LEU A 8 -1.13 0.75 6.60
N VAL A 9 -1.45 1.38 7.74
CA VAL A 9 -1.01 2.74 8.10
C VAL A 9 -0.36 2.76 9.49
N SER A 10 0.53 3.71 9.72
CA SER A 10 1.07 3.99 11.05
C SER A 10 0.09 4.84 11.85
N VAL A 11 -0.03 4.53 13.13
CA VAL A 11 -0.87 5.29 14.08
C VAL A 11 -0.01 5.55 15.31
N GLU A 12 0.01 6.80 15.78
CA GLU A 12 0.81 7.15 16.96
C GLU A 12 0.41 6.31 18.19
N GLY A 13 1.42 5.90 18.97
CA GLY A 13 1.24 5.00 20.10
C GLY A 13 1.04 3.52 19.74
N GLN A 14 0.96 3.17 18.45
CA GLN A 14 0.84 1.78 18.00
C GLN A 14 2.19 1.27 17.47
N SER A 15 2.63 0.13 17.98
CA SER A 15 3.89 -0.50 17.56
C SER A 15 3.82 -1.21 16.21
N LYS A 16 2.61 -1.52 15.74
CA LYS A 16 2.34 -2.22 14.48
C LYS A 16 1.49 -1.36 13.56
N LEU A 17 1.64 -1.57 12.25
CA LEU A 17 0.73 -0.98 11.28
C LEU A 17 -0.68 -1.55 11.43
N LEU A 18 -1.68 -0.70 11.30
CA LEU A 18 -3.09 -1.06 11.43
C LEU A 18 -3.79 -1.02 10.07
N PRO A 19 -4.75 -1.94 9.82
CA PRO A 19 -5.49 -1.98 8.56
C PRO A 19 -6.52 -0.85 8.50
N ALA A 20 -6.26 0.19 7.70
CA ALA A 20 -7.16 1.34 7.60
C ALA A 20 -8.59 0.96 7.19
N CYS A 21 -8.76 -0.07 6.34
CA CYS A 21 -10.08 -0.51 5.89
C CYS A 21 -10.97 -1.17 6.97
N ALA A 22 -10.41 -1.53 8.13
CA ALA A 22 -11.13 -2.29 9.16
C ALA A 22 -10.94 -1.75 10.58
N THR A 23 -9.92 -0.93 10.82
CA THR A 23 -9.70 -0.27 12.12
C THR A 23 -10.75 0.83 12.31
N LYS A 24 -11.49 0.76 13.42
CA LYS A 24 -12.42 1.82 13.80
C LYS A 24 -11.63 3.08 14.19
N VAL A 25 -12.14 4.24 13.78
CA VAL A 25 -11.60 5.54 14.21
C VAL A 25 -11.87 5.75 15.71
N ALA A 26 -10.94 6.42 16.37
CA ALA A 26 -11.07 6.87 17.74
C ALA A 26 -10.70 8.36 17.84
N ASP A 27 -11.26 9.07 18.82
CA ASP A 27 -10.92 10.48 19.04
C ASP A 27 -9.45 10.64 19.40
N GLY A 28 -8.82 11.67 18.82
CA GLY A 28 -7.39 11.95 18.99
C GLY A 28 -6.45 10.99 18.24
N MET A 29 -6.97 10.10 17.39
CA MET A 29 -6.15 9.20 16.59
C MET A 29 -5.33 9.98 15.54
N VAL A 30 -3.99 9.92 15.65
CA VAL A 30 -3.07 10.52 14.68
C VAL A 30 -2.58 9.45 13.72
N VAL A 31 -2.96 9.57 12.44
CA VAL A 31 -2.64 8.61 11.38
C VAL A 31 -1.55 9.18 10.47
N GLN A 32 -0.50 8.40 10.24
CA GLN A 32 0.56 8.71 9.30
C GLN A 32 0.50 7.72 8.13
N SER A 33 -0.16 8.11 7.04
CA SER A 33 -0.35 7.25 5.85
C SER A 33 0.90 7.14 4.98
N GLU A 34 1.80 8.12 5.06
CA GLU A 34 3.05 8.21 4.29
C GLU A 34 4.29 7.94 5.15
N SER A 35 4.12 7.30 6.31
CA SER A 35 5.26 6.85 7.10
C SER A 35 6.12 5.87 6.28
N HIS A 36 7.43 5.84 6.56
CA HIS A 36 8.35 4.93 5.89
C HIS A 36 7.86 3.47 5.94
N ALA A 37 7.37 3.02 7.11
CA ALA A 37 6.84 1.68 7.29
C ALA A 37 5.58 1.40 6.45
N ALA A 38 4.67 2.38 6.32
CA ALA A 38 3.45 2.22 5.52
C ALA A 38 3.77 2.12 4.01
N VAL A 39 4.72 2.94 3.53
CA VAL A 39 5.20 2.91 2.14
C VAL A 39 5.90 1.58 1.84
N GLU A 40 6.81 1.14 2.71
CA GLU A 40 7.52 -0.13 2.52
C GLU A 40 6.57 -1.34 2.54
N ASN A 41 5.53 -1.31 3.40
CA ASN A 41 4.49 -2.33 3.35
C ASN A 41 3.75 -2.35 1.99
N ARG A 42 3.38 -1.19 1.45
CA ARG A 42 2.71 -1.09 0.14
C ARG A 42 3.59 -1.69 -0.96
N LYS A 43 4.86 -1.31 -1.02
CA LYS A 43 5.83 -1.90 -1.96
C LYS A 43 5.95 -3.42 -1.80
N GLY A 44 6.02 -3.92 -0.57
CA GLY A 44 6.10 -5.35 -0.28
C GLY A 44 4.88 -6.12 -0.77
N VAL A 45 3.67 -5.64 -0.44
CA VAL A 45 2.41 -6.25 -0.93
C VAL A 45 2.38 -6.27 -2.45
N LEU A 46 2.85 -5.21 -3.10
CA LEU A 46 2.86 -5.14 -4.55
C LEU A 46 3.87 -6.06 -5.21
N ARG A 47 5.07 -6.18 -4.65
CA ARG A 47 6.04 -7.18 -5.13
C ARG A 47 5.43 -8.57 -5.10
N LEU A 48 4.77 -8.94 -4.01
CA LEU A 48 4.08 -10.24 -3.88
C LEU A 48 2.97 -10.42 -4.92
N LEU A 49 2.22 -9.36 -5.22
CA LEU A 49 1.20 -9.41 -6.26
C LEU A 49 1.82 -9.58 -7.65
N LEU A 50 2.91 -8.88 -7.94
CA LEU A 50 3.62 -8.93 -9.22
C LEU A 50 4.34 -10.25 -9.46
N GLU A 51 4.82 -10.92 -8.42
CA GLU A 51 5.38 -12.28 -8.52
C GLU A 51 4.37 -13.28 -9.11
N ARG A 52 3.08 -13.10 -8.82
CA ARG A 52 2.00 -13.97 -9.32
C ARG A 52 1.35 -13.47 -10.61
N TYR A 53 1.35 -12.15 -10.81
CA TYR A 53 0.73 -11.47 -11.94
C TYR A 53 1.76 -10.56 -12.61
N PRO A 54 2.65 -11.12 -13.45
CA PRO A 54 3.71 -10.34 -14.07
C PRO A 54 3.11 -9.21 -14.90
N GLY A 55 3.62 -8.01 -14.68
CA GLY A 55 3.12 -6.79 -15.28
C GLY A 55 3.55 -6.56 -16.73
N GLU A 56 3.97 -7.60 -17.44
CA GLU A 56 4.32 -7.53 -18.87
C GLU A 56 3.15 -7.04 -19.74
N HIS A 57 1.91 -7.34 -19.37
CA HIS A 57 0.68 -6.75 -19.92
C HIS A 57 0.32 -5.35 -19.36
N LEU A 58 0.94 -4.94 -18.24
CA LEU A 58 0.85 -3.62 -17.64
C LEU A 58 1.92 -2.67 -18.18
N LEU A 59 2.95 -3.18 -18.89
CA LEU A 59 3.90 -2.38 -19.67
C LEU A 59 3.07 -1.42 -20.50
N ASN A 60 3.01 -0.19 -20.05
CA ASN A 60 2.28 0.80 -20.77
C ASN A 60 0.81 0.96 -20.35
N GLY A 61 0.04 -0.13 -20.42
CA GLY A 61 -1.37 -0.04 -20.86
C GLY A 61 -1.57 0.82 -22.12
N GLY A 62 -0.50 1.05 -22.91
CA GLY A 62 -0.41 2.07 -23.97
C GLY A 62 -0.08 3.53 -23.57
N ARG A 63 0.30 3.84 -22.32
CA ARG A 63 0.49 5.22 -21.80
C ARG A 63 1.97 5.58 -21.57
N ALA A 64 2.41 6.70 -22.15
CA ALA A 64 3.82 7.13 -22.08
C ALA A 64 4.36 7.53 -20.67
N ARG A 65 3.50 7.63 -19.64
CA ARG A 65 3.92 8.01 -18.28
C ARG A 65 3.13 7.25 -17.20
N PRO A 66 3.79 6.79 -16.12
CA PRO A 66 3.13 6.17 -14.99
C PRO A 66 2.28 7.20 -14.23
N ARG A 67 1.07 6.81 -13.85
CA ARG A 67 0.10 7.62 -13.08
C ARG A 67 0.19 7.38 -11.58
N ASN A 68 0.83 6.30 -11.17
CA ASN A 68 0.95 5.90 -9.77
C ASN A 68 2.17 5.00 -9.55
N GLU A 69 2.46 4.74 -8.28
CA GLU A 69 3.57 3.89 -7.82
C GLU A 69 3.52 2.46 -8.39
N PHE A 70 2.33 1.93 -8.72
CA PHE A 70 2.22 0.61 -9.34
C PHE A 70 2.77 0.60 -10.77
N GLU A 71 2.47 1.63 -11.55
CA GLU A 71 2.93 1.76 -12.94
C GLU A 71 4.43 2.11 -13.02
N GLU A 72 5.06 2.58 -11.93
CA GLU A 72 6.50 2.91 -11.87
C GLU A 72 7.38 1.71 -11.48
N TYR A 73 6.90 0.83 -10.60
CA TYR A 73 7.69 -0.31 -10.09
C TYR A 73 7.57 -1.59 -10.92
N VAL A 74 6.84 -1.54 -12.03
CA VAL A 74 6.60 -2.64 -12.98
C VAL A 74 7.31 -2.33 -14.28
#